data_AF-A0A1F1GRY1-F1
#
_entry.id   AF-A0A1F1GRY1-F1
#
_cell.length_a   1.000
_cell.length_b   1.000
_cell.length_c   1.000
_cell.angle_alpha   90.00
_cell.angle_beta   90.00
_cell.angle_gamma   90.00
#
_symmetry.space_group_name_H-M   'P 1'
#
loop_
_entity.id
_entity.type
_entity.pdbx_description
1 polymer ?
#
loop_
_entity_poly.entity_id
_entity_poly.type
_entity_poly.pdbx_seq_one_letter_code
_entity_poly.pdbx_strand_id
1 'polypeptide(L)'
;MTPTTYVATALLAAALAVATAAPAGRLGVGGTRTPRPKTPRDGPDYGPLDAASDLELFAACLEAGLSPRMAVVAVAEASPTWSEAAALIGVGVPMSNAWQALVAHKHLEELVRLAKLSGDSGTAMASGCHRLVAQLRADAAAQATAKAERAGVFIAAPLAVCFLPAFLVLGLVPVIISLGQQLL
;
A
#
# COMPACT_ATOMS: atom_id res chain seq x y z
N MET A 1 38.98 38.88 19.40
CA MET A 1 37.72 38.13 19.24
C MET A 1 37.68 37.63 17.81
N THR A 2 37.96 36.36 17.60
CA THR A 2 38.34 35.82 16.29
C THR A 2 37.12 35.44 15.44
N PRO A 3 37.17 35.61 14.11
CA PRO A 3 36.07 35.26 13.20
C PRO A 3 35.65 33.78 13.30
N THR A 4 36.55 32.91 13.76
CA THR A 4 36.30 31.49 14.05
C THR A 4 35.21 31.25 15.10
N THR A 5 35.11 32.12 16.11
CA THR A 5 34.09 31.99 17.17
C THR A 5 32.68 32.26 16.65
N TYR A 6 32.53 33.25 15.75
CA TYR A 6 31.23 33.58 15.13
C TYR A 6 30.73 32.46 14.23
N VAL A 7 31.62 31.85 13.44
CA VAL A 7 31.30 30.72 12.57
C VAL A 7 30.86 29.52 13.40
N ALA A 8 31.58 29.20 14.48
CA ALA A 8 31.20 28.11 15.39
C ALA A 8 29.83 28.33 16.05
N THR A 9 29.53 29.55 16.51
CA THR A 9 28.22 29.86 17.10
C THR A 9 27.08 29.85 16.08
N ALA A 10 27.32 30.30 14.85
CA ALA A 10 26.32 30.26 13.78
C ALA A 10 26.00 28.82 13.35
N LEU A 11 27.01 27.96 13.31
CA LEU A 11 26.85 26.54 12.98
C LEU A 11 26.15 25.77 14.11
N LEU A 12 26.44 26.09 15.36
CA LEU A 12 25.75 25.53 16.52
C LEU A 12 24.27 25.95 16.53
N ALA A 13 23.99 27.22 16.25
CA ALA A 13 22.61 27.73 16.15
C ALA A 13 21.84 27.08 14.98
N ALA A 14 22.47 26.89 13.82
CA ALA A 14 21.87 26.20 12.69
C ALA A 14 21.60 24.72 12.98
N ALA A 15 22.53 24.02 13.67
CA ALA A 15 22.34 22.62 14.08
C ALA A 15 21.17 22.47 15.05
N LEU A 16 21.03 23.38 16.03
CA LEU A 16 19.89 23.40 16.94
C LEU A 16 18.57 23.73 16.24
N ALA A 17 18.57 24.60 15.22
CA ALA A 17 17.37 24.93 14.45
C ALA A 17 16.88 23.77 13.56
N VAL A 18 17.78 22.94 13.04
CA VAL A 18 17.43 21.72 12.28
C VAL A 18 16.95 20.60 13.21
N ALA A 19 17.48 20.52 14.44
CA ALA A 19 17.06 19.53 15.44
C ALA A 19 15.65 19.80 16.01
N THR A 20 15.19 21.06 16.03
CA THR A 20 13.84 21.42 16.52
C THR A 20 12.76 21.37 15.46
N ALA A 21 13.13 21.16 14.18
CA ALA A 21 12.18 20.80 13.12
C ALA A 21 11.71 19.35 13.34
N ALA A 22 10.93 19.16 14.41
CA ALA A 22 10.34 17.89 14.76
C ALA A 22 9.62 17.32 13.52
N PRO A 23 9.82 16.05 13.16
CA PRO A 23 9.10 15.40 12.07
C PRO A 23 7.65 15.10 12.47
N ALA A 24 7.02 15.98 13.28
CA ALA A 24 5.66 15.84 13.78
C ALA A 24 4.62 15.87 12.64
N GLY A 25 4.96 16.42 11.47
CA GLY A 25 4.05 16.51 10.32
C GLY A 25 4.01 15.27 9.41
N ARG A 26 4.93 14.31 9.53
CA ARG A 26 5.02 13.16 8.57
C ARG A 26 4.37 11.86 9.07
N LEU A 27 3.75 11.88 10.24
CA LEU A 27 2.78 10.88 10.67
C LEU A 27 1.34 11.30 10.35
N GLY A 28 1.16 12.37 9.56
CA GLY A 28 -0.13 12.80 9.02
C GLY A 28 -0.66 11.75 8.03
N VAL A 29 -1.31 10.74 8.61
CA VAL A 29 -2.31 9.87 8.01
C VAL A 29 -3.08 10.64 6.93
N GLY A 30 -2.78 10.33 5.67
CA GLY A 30 -3.58 10.78 4.54
C GLY A 30 -4.96 10.14 4.66
N GLY A 31 -5.92 10.91 5.17
CA GLY A 31 -7.33 10.54 5.26
C GLY A 31 -8.01 11.23 6.43
N THR A 32 -8.84 12.23 6.11
CA THR A 32 -9.79 12.90 7.02
C THR A 32 -10.95 11.97 7.42
N ARG A 33 -10.62 10.76 7.89
CA ARG A 33 -11.55 9.81 8.46
C ARG A 33 -11.00 9.48 9.84
N THR A 34 -11.64 9.98 10.88
CA THR A 34 -11.36 9.58 12.27
C THR A 34 -11.37 8.04 12.30
N PRO A 35 -10.22 7.38 12.55
CA PRO A 35 -10.19 5.92 12.55
C PRO A 35 -11.08 5.46 13.70
N ARG A 36 -12.19 4.78 13.37
CA ARG A 36 -12.95 4.04 14.37
C ARG A 36 -11.97 3.02 14.98
N PRO A 37 -11.77 3.00 16.31
CA PRO A 37 -10.86 2.05 16.92
C PRO A 37 -11.34 0.63 16.58
N LYS A 38 -10.52 -0.12 15.84
CA LYS A 38 -10.81 -1.50 15.48
C LYS A 38 -10.85 -2.33 16.76
N THR A 39 -11.93 -3.06 16.93
CA THR A 39 -12.00 -4.11 17.94
C THR A 39 -11.27 -5.35 17.41
N PRO A 40 -10.70 -6.21 18.27
CA PRO A 40 -10.11 -7.48 17.85
C PRO A 40 -11.04 -8.40 17.02
N ARG A 41 -12.35 -8.09 17.00
CA ARG A 41 -13.39 -8.81 16.25
C ARG A 41 -13.58 -8.32 14.82
N ASP A 42 -13.07 -7.14 14.46
CA ASP A 42 -13.30 -6.53 13.13
C ASP A 42 -12.52 -7.23 12.00
N GLY A 43 -11.66 -8.21 12.33
CA GLY A 43 -10.84 -8.93 11.36
C GLY A 43 -9.80 -8.04 10.67
N PRO A 44 -8.90 -8.62 9.86
CA PRO A 44 -8.08 -7.84 8.96
C PRO A 44 -8.95 -7.13 7.91
N ASP A 45 -8.51 -5.96 7.45
CA ASP A 45 -9.19 -5.31 6.33
C ASP A 45 -9.10 -6.21 5.10
N TYR A 46 -10.20 -6.37 4.38
CA TYR A 46 -10.22 -7.09 3.12
C TYR A 46 -9.32 -6.41 2.09
N GLY A 47 -8.15 -7.00 1.86
CA GLY A 47 -7.08 -6.47 1.05
C GLY A 47 -6.97 -7.12 -0.34
N PRO A 48 -5.98 -6.69 -1.14
CA PRO A 48 -5.77 -7.23 -2.48
C PRO A 48 -5.37 -8.71 -2.49
N LEU A 49 -4.65 -9.18 -1.46
CA LEU A 49 -4.25 -10.59 -1.36
C LEU A 49 -5.41 -11.49 -0.93
N ASP A 50 -6.31 -11.01 -0.09
CA ASP A 50 -7.54 -11.74 0.28
C ASP A 50 -8.43 -11.93 -0.96
N ALA A 51 -8.61 -10.86 -1.74
CA ALA A 51 -9.32 -10.93 -3.02
C ALA A 51 -8.64 -11.87 -4.03
N ALA A 52 -7.31 -11.91 -4.06
CA ALA A 52 -6.59 -12.85 -4.93
C ALA A 52 -6.85 -14.31 -4.50
N SER A 53 -6.84 -14.61 -3.20
CA SER A 53 -7.15 -15.94 -2.69
C SER A 53 -8.60 -16.36 -2.97
N ASP A 54 -9.56 -15.45 -2.81
CA ASP A 54 -10.97 -15.69 -3.13
C ASP A 54 -11.16 -15.99 -4.63
N LEU A 55 -10.48 -15.24 -5.50
CA LEU A 55 -10.51 -15.44 -6.95
C LEU A 55 -9.83 -16.73 -7.40
N GLU A 56 -8.74 -17.14 -6.73
CA GLU A 56 -8.10 -18.43 -6.98
C GLU A 56 -9.02 -19.59 -6.61
N LEU A 57 -9.66 -19.52 -5.43
CA LEU A 57 -10.64 -20.52 -5.02
C LEU A 57 -11.82 -20.57 -6.00
N PHE A 58 -12.34 -19.40 -6.40
CA PHE A 58 -13.41 -19.30 -7.39
C PHE A 58 -13.02 -19.93 -8.73
N ALA A 59 -11.81 -19.62 -9.23
CA ALA A 59 -11.28 -20.21 -10.46
C ALA A 59 -11.13 -21.73 -10.35
N ALA A 60 -10.58 -22.22 -9.23
CA ALA A 60 -10.43 -23.65 -8.96
C ALA A 60 -11.80 -24.37 -8.93
N CYS A 61 -12.84 -23.76 -8.35
CA CYS A 61 -14.20 -24.30 -8.40
C CYS A 61 -14.72 -24.40 -9.83
N LEU A 62 -14.53 -23.37 -10.65
CA LEU A 62 -14.96 -23.38 -12.05
C LEU A 62 -14.22 -24.44 -12.88
N GLU A 63 -12.92 -24.60 -12.66
CA GLU A 63 -12.07 -25.61 -13.31
C GLU A 63 -12.44 -27.03 -12.86
N ALA A 64 -12.89 -27.20 -11.62
CA ALA A 64 -13.45 -28.44 -11.11
C ALA A 64 -14.86 -28.75 -11.68
N GLY A 65 -15.42 -27.86 -12.52
CA GLY A 65 -16.69 -28.06 -13.21
C GLY A 65 -17.91 -27.51 -12.47
N LEU A 66 -17.73 -26.76 -11.38
CA LEU A 66 -18.85 -26.09 -10.72
C LEU A 66 -19.40 -24.97 -11.62
N SER A 67 -20.72 -24.77 -11.57
CA SER A 67 -21.32 -23.58 -12.17
C SER A 67 -20.88 -22.31 -11.43
N PRO A 68 -20.86 -21.13 -12.08
CA PRO A 68 -20.54 -19.87 -11.41
C PRO A 68 -21.38 -19.60 -10.16
N ARG A 69 -22.64 -20.04 -10.16
CA ARG A 69 -23.54 -19.96 -9.01
C ARG A 69 -23.01 -20.78 -7.82
N MET A 70 -22.66 -22.05 -8.06
CA MET A 70 -22.14 -22.92 -7.00
C MET A 70 -20.75 -22.52 -6.54
N ALA A 71 -19.92 -21.99 -7.45
CA ALA A 71 -18.61 -21.47 -7.10
C ALA A 71 -18.71 -20.26 -6.15
N VAL A 72 -19.66 -19.33 -6.34
CA VAL A 72 -19.93 -18.24 -5.38
C VAL A 72 -20.29 -18.78 -3.99
N VAL A 73 -21.17 -19.79 -3.93
CA VAL A 73 -21.59 -20.39 -2.66
C VAL A 73 -20.40 -21.06 -1.96
N ALA A 74 -19.56 -21.79 -2.70
CA ALA A 74 -18.36 -22.43 -2.16
C ALA A 74 -17.35 -21.41 -1.62
N VAL A 75 -17.12 -20.30 -2.34
CA VAL A 75 -16.21 -19.24 -1.87
C VAL A 75 -16.77 -18.55 -0.63
N ALA A 76 -18.09 -18.39 -0.52
CA ALA A 76 -18.72 -17.79 0.65
C ALA A 76 -18.56 -18.59 1.95
N GLU A 77 -18.29 -19.91 1.86
CA GLU A 77 -17.94 -20.72 3.04
C GLU A 77 -16.56 -20.35 3.60
N ALA A 78 -15.63 -19.92 2.74
CA ALA A 78 -14.28 -19.52 3.13
C ALA A 78 -14.15 -18.01 3.40
N SER A 79 -14.95 -17.19 2.73
CA SER A 79 -14.84 -15.72 2.74
C SER A 79 -16.19 -15.05 2.98
N PRO A 80 -16.39 -14.33 4.11
CA PRO A 80 -17.66 -13.67 4.42
C PRO A 80 -17.99 -12.55 3.42
N THR A 81 -17.00 -12.04 2.66
CA THR A 81 -17.17 -11.06 1.59
C THR A 81 -18.13 -11.52 0.50
N TRP A 82 -18.27 -12.85 0.30
CA TRP A 82 -19.16 -13.43 -0.71
C TRP A 82 -20.51 -13.87 -0.15
N SER A 83 -20.74 -13.73 1.16
CA SER A 83 -21.94 -14.22 1.84
C SER A 83 -23.23 -13.58 1.35
N GLU A 84 -23.21 -12.26 1.07
CA GLU A 84 -24.37 -11.55 0.54
C GLU A 84 -24.72 -12.06 -0.87
N ALA A 85 -23.73 -12.24 -1.74
CA ALA A 85 -23.94 -12.80 -3.08
C ALA A 85 -24.49 -14.24 -3.02
N ALA A 86 -23.96 -15.07 -2.12
CA ALA A 86 -24.45 -16.43 -1.89
C ALA A 86 -25.88 -16.45 -1.33
N ALA A 87 -26.22 -15.54 -0.41
CA ALA A 87 -27.57 -15.41 0.13
C ALA A 87 -28.59 -15.00 -0.95
N LEU A 88 -28.25 -14.02 -1.80
CA LEU A 88 -29.08 -13.63 -2.94
C LEU A 88 -29.31 -14.80 -3.90
N ILE A 89 -28.26 -15.58 -4.18
CA ILE A 89 -28.33 -16.80 -4.97
C ILE A 89 -29.29 -17.82 -4.34
N GLY A 90 -29.21 -18.01 -3.01
CA GLY A 90 -30.05 -18.96 -2.27
C GLY A 90 -31.54 -18.60 -2.27
N VAL A 91 -31.87 -17.30 -2.31
CA VAL A 91 -33.25 -16.79 -2.43
C VAL A 91 -33.74 -16.77 -3.89
N GLY A 92 -32.91 -17.21 -4.85
CA GLY A 92 -33.29 -17.33 -6.26
C GLY A 92 -33.05 -16.07 -7.10
N VAL A 93 -32.26 -15.10 -6.60
CA VAL A 93 -31.90 -13.92 -7.38
C VAL A 93 -31.10 -14.33 -8.64
N PRO A 94 -31.37 -13.71 -9.81
CA PRO A 94 -30.59 -13.95 -11.02
C PRO A 94 -29.10 -13.67 -10.78
N MET A 95 -28.24 -14.48 -11.39
CA MET A 95 -26.78 -14.38 -11.21
C MET A 95 -26.26 -12.98 -11.59
N SER A 96 -26.80 -12.41 -12.66
CA SER A 96 -26.49 -11.06 -13.14
C SER A 96 -26.70 -9.96 -12.08
N ASN A 97 -27.66 -10.15 -11.17
CA ASN A 97 -27.95 -9.24 -10.08
C ASN A 97 -27.16 -9.59 -8.81
N ALA A 98 -26.94 -10.88 -8.54
CA ALA A 98 -26.15 -11.33 -7.39
C ALA A 98 -24.70 -10.79 -7.43
N TRP A 99 -24.14 -10.58 -8.62
CA TRP A 99 -22.84 -9.93 -8.79
C TRP A 99 -22.75 -8.51 -8.22
N GLN A 100 -23.88 -7.79 -8.10
CA GLN A 100 -23.88 -6.42 -7.59
C GLN A 100 -23.45 -6.34 -6.12
N ALA A 101 -23.71 -7.40 -5.33
CA ALA A 101 -23.25 -7.48 -3.95
C ALA A 101 -21.71 -7.43 -3.84
N LEU A 102 -21.00 -7.96 -4.85
CA LEU A 102 -19.53 -7.94 -4.87
C LEU A 102 -18.94 -6.59 -5.32
N VAL A 103 -19.72 -5.73 -6.00
CA VAL A 103 -19.25 -4.41 -6.48
C VAL A 103 -18.94 -3.46 -5.33
N ALA A 104 -19.55 -3.66 -4.15
CA ALA A 104 -19.24 -2.89 -2.95
C ALA A 104 -17.76 -3.04 -2.54
N HIS A 105 -17.10 -4.12 -2.96
CA HIS A 105 -15.71 -4.40 -2.68
C HIS A 105 -14.82 -3.98 -3.86
N LYS A 106 -14.00 -2.94 -3.64
CA LYS A 106 -13.08 -2.39 -4.65
C LYS A 106 -12.25 -3.44 -5.39
N HIS A 107 -11.78 -4.47 -4.69
CA HIS A 107 -10.92 -5.51 -5.26
C HIS A 107 -11.68 -6.56 -6.09
N LEU A 108 -13.01 -6.58 -6.06
CA LEU A 108 -13.87 -7.51 -6.80
C LEU A 108 -14.65 -6.83 -7.95
N GLU A 109 -14.51 -5.52 -8.13
CA GLU A 109 -15.20 -4.78 -9.20
C GLU A 109 -14.84 -5.33 -10.60
N GLU A 110 -13.55 -5.66 -10.81
CA GLU A 110 -13.08 -6.20 -12.08
C GLU A 110 -13.59 -7.62 -12.33
N LEU A 111 -13.78 -8.43 -11.28
CA LEU A 111 -14.44 -9.72 -11.39
C LEU A 111 -15.88 -9.55 -11.90
N VAL A 112 -16.62 -8.58 -11.39
CA VAL A 112 -18.01 -8.35 -11.82
C VAL A 112 -18.05 -7.92 -13.29
N ARG A 113 -17.10 -7.09 -13.75
CA ARG A 113 -16.94 -6.76 -15.17
C ARG A 113 -16.62 -8.00 -16.00
N LEU A 114 -15.66 -8.81 -15.55
CA LEU A 114 -15.30 -10.07 -16.21
C LEU A 114 -16.49 -11.02 -16.32
N ALA A 115 -17.29 -11.16 -15.25
CA ALA A 115 -18.47 -12.01 -15.23
C ALA A 115 -19.52 -11.54 -16.24
N LYS A 116 -19.77 -10.23 -16.33
CA LYS A 116 -20.68 -9.65 -17.33
C LYS A 116 -20.21 -9.89 -18.77
N LEU A 117 -18.91 -9.81 -19.01
CA LEU A 117 -18.32 -10.04 -20.34
C LEU A 117 -18.30 -11.53 -20.72
N SER A 118 -18.04 -12.40 -19.76
CA SER A 118 -17.88 -13.85 -19.98
C SER A 118 -19.22 -14.60 -20.07
N GLY A 119 -20.31 -13.98 -19.60
CA GLY A 119 -21.62 -14.61 -19.52
C GLY A 119 -21.61 -15.84 -18.61
N ASP A 120 -22.23 -16.92 -19.06
CA ASP A 120 -22.32 -18.18 -18.30
C ASP A 120 -21.11 -19.12 -18.51
N SER A 121 -20.07 -18.67 -19.22
CA SER A 121 -18.88 -19.49 -19.51
C SER A 121 -17.91 -19.54 -18.33
N GLY A 122 -17.96 -20.63 -17.55
CA GLY A 122 -17.05 -20.86 -16.43
C GLY A 122 -15.57 -20.93 -16.83
N THR A 123 -15.24 -21.48 -18.00
CA THR A 123 -13.84 -21.57 -18.46
C THR A 123 -13.25 -20.20 -18.83
N ALA A 124 -14.04 -19.35 -19.49
CA ALA A 124 -13.64 -17.97 -19.79
C ALA A 124 -13.45 -17.17 -18.49
N MET A 125 -14.37 -17.33 -17.53
CA MET A 125 -14.27 -16.69 -16.22
C MET A 125 -13.03 -17.16 -15.44
N ALA A 126 -12.74 -18.46 -15.38
CA ALA A 126 -11.56 -19.00 -14.71
C ALA A 126 -10.25 -18.41 -15.31
N SER A 127 -10.15 -18.39 -16.64
CA SER A 127 -8.99 -17.79 -17.33
C SER A 127 -8.82 -16.30 -17.02
N GLY A 128 -9.94 -15.57 -16.86
CA GLY A 128 -9.92 -14.17 -16.47
C GLY A 128 -9.52 -13.96 -15.02
N CYS A 129 -10.01 -14.82 -14.12
CA CYS A 129 -9.65 -14.78 -12.70
C CYS A 129 -8.14 -14.96 -12.51
N HIS A 130 -7.49 -15.89 -13.21
CA HIS A 130 -6.02 -16.04 -13.16
C HIS A 130 -5.27 -14.76 -13.54
N ARG A 131 -5.76 -13.99 -14.52
CA ARG A 131 -5.17 -12.68 -14.87
C ARG A 131 -5.35 -11.66 -13.74
N LEU A 132 -6.54 -11.61 -13.14
CA LEU A 132 -6.83 -10.70 -12.01
C LEU A 132 -5.99 -11.05 -10.78
N VAL A 133 -5.83 -12.34 -10.48
CA VAL A 133 -4.98 -12.84 -9.39
C VAL A 133 -3.53 -12.40 -9.60
N ALA A 134 -3.00 -12.59 -10.82
CA ALA A 134 -1.64 -12.16 -11.15
C ALA A 134 -1.46 -10.64 -10.98
N GLN A 135 -2.44 -9.84 -11.41
CA GLN A 135 -2.44 -8.39 -11.24
C GLN A 135 -2.46 -7.98 -9.76
N LEU A 136 -3.39 -8.53 -8.96
CA LEU A 136 -3.50 -8.22 -7.53
C LEU A 136 -2.23 -8.57 -6.77
N ARG A 137 -1.59 -9.70 -7.08
CA ARG A 137 -0.31 -10.10 -6.48
C ARG A 137 0.84 -9.20 -6.91
N ALA A 138 0.91 -8.83 -8.19
CA ALA A 138 1.92 -7.90 -8.69
C ALA A 138 1.79 -6.52 -8.02
N ASP A 139 0.57 -6.00 -7.90
CA ASP A 139 0.29 -4.73 -7.23
C ASP A 139 0.66 -4.79 -5.74
N ALA A 140 0.32 -5.88 -5.06
CA ALA A 140 0.68 -6.09 -3.65
C ALA A 140 2.21 -6.14 -3.46
N ALA A 141 2.93 -6.84 -4.35
CA ALA A 141 4.38 -6.89 -4.34
C ALA A 141 5.01 -5.50 -4.59
N ALA A 142 4.52 -4.76 -5.58
CA ALA A 142 4.98 -3.41 -5.88
C ALA A 142 4.79 -2.46 -4.69
N GLN A 143 3.64 -2.54 -4.00
CA GLN A 143 3.39 -1.77 -2.78
C GLN A 143 4.32 -2.16 -1.63
N ALA A 144 4.61 -3.45 -1.46
CA ALA A 144 5.55 -3.92 -0.45
C ALA A 144 6.97 -3.40 -0.72
N THR A 145 7.45 -3.47 -1.97
CA THR A 145 8.75 -2.94 -2.40
C THR A 145 8.83 -1.43 -2.17
N ALA A 146 7.82 -0.67 -2.59
CA ALA A 146 7.78 0.78 -2.37
C ALA A 146 7.79 1.16 -0.88
N LYS A 147 7.16 0.37 -0.01
CA LYS A 147 7.25 0.57 1.45
C LYS A 147 8.65 0.27 1.98
N ALA A 148 9.31 -0.77 1.48
CA ALA A 148 10.68 -1.12 1.86
C ALA A 148 11.70 -0.05 1.45
N GLU A 149 11.60 0.49 0.22
CA GLU A 149 12.46 1.57 -0.26
C GLU A 149 12.33 2.84 0.60
N ARG A 150 11.08 3.20 0.94
CA ARG A 150 10.81 4.35 1.81
C ARG A 150 11.37 4.15 3.22
N ALA A 151 11.31 2.92 3.75
CA ALA A 151 11.88 2.61 5.06
C ALA A 151 13.40 2.85 5.06
N GLY A 152 14.11 2.48 4.00
CA GLY A 152 15.55 2.76 3.85
C GLY A 152 15.88 4.25 3.94
N VAL A 153 15.09 5.09 3.27
CA VAL A 153 15.25 6.55 3.35
C VAL A 153 14.98 7.06 4.77
N PHE A 154 13.93 6.58 5.44
CA PHE A 154 13.63 7.00 6.81
C PHE A 154 14.70 6.57 7.82
N ILE A 155 15.37 5.43 7.59
CA ILE A 155 16.47 4.96 8.44
C ILE A 155 17.74 5.79 8.20
N ALA A 156 18.05 6.14 6.95
CA ALA A 156 19.27 6.87 6.60
C ALA A 156 19.17 8.40 6.80
N ALA A 157 17.97 8.98 6.68
CA ALA A 157 17.78 10.43 6.73
C ALA A 157 18.26 11.10 8.04
N PRO A 158 18.02 10.55 9.25
CA PRO A 158 18.51 11.15 10.50
C PRO A 158 20.04 11.20 10.56
N LEU A 159 20.71 10.15 10.07
CA LEU A 159 22.17 10.10 10.00
C LEU A 159 22.72 11.16 9.03
N ALA A 160 22.12 11.28 7.85
CA ALA A 160 22.49 12.30 6.87
C ALA A 160 22.33 13.72 7.43
N VAL A 161 21.23 13.99 8.14
CA VAL A 161 20.97 15.28 8.80
C VAL A 161 22.00 15.58 9.90
N CYS A 162 22.47 14.57 10.63
CA CYS A 162 23.55 14.76 11.61
C CYS A 162 24.94 14.94 10.97
N PHE A 163 25.25 14.22 9.89
CA PHE A 163 26.58 14.25 9.28
C PHE A 163 26.84 15.46 8.39
N LEU A 164 25.81 15.95 7.68
CA LEU A 164 25.92 17.08 6.75
C LEU A 164 26.51 18.35 7.40
N PRO A 165 26.02 18.84 8.57
CA PRO A 165 26.60 20.01 9.21
C PRO A 165 28.03 19.77 9.69
N ALA A 166 28.33 18.60 10.27
CA ALA A 166 29.68 18.28 10.74
C ALA A 166 30.70 18.27 9.59
N PHE A 167 30.35 17.69 8.44
CA PHE A 167 31.19 17.71 7.24
C PHE A 167 31.44 19.12 6.72
N LEU A 168 30.44 20.00 6.78
CA LEU A 168 30.56 21.41 6.40
C LEU A 168 31.58 22.15 7.28
N VAL A 169 31.47 22.02 8.60
CA VAL A 169 32.37 22.70 9.56
C VAL A 169 33.80 22.17 9.46
N LEU A 170 33.94 20.85 9.46
CA LEU A 170 35.23 20.19 9.61
C LEU A 170 35.97 20.01 8.27
N GLY A 171 35.23 19.87 7.16
CA GLY A 171 35.79 19.57 5.85
C GLY A 171 35.74 20.75 4.88
N LEU A 172 34.55 21.26 4.56
CA LEU A 172 34.37 22.20 3.45
C LEU A 172 34.87 23.62 3.78
N VAL A 173 34.51 24.15 4.95
CA VAL A 173 34.84 25.54 5.34
C VAL A 173 36.36 25.81 5.34
N PRO A 174 37.22 24.97 5.95
CA PRO A 174 38.67 25.21 5.96
C PRO A 174 39.28 25.23 4.56
N VAL A 175 38.80 24.35 3.67
CA VAL A 175 39.33 24.23 2.30
C VAL A 175 39.01 25.48 1.47
N ILE A 176 37.79 26.01 1.57
CA ILE A 176 37.38 27.24 0.85
C ILE A 176 38.21 28.44 1.33
N ILE A 177 38.47 28.54 2.64
CA ILE A 177 39.29 29.62 3.21
C ILE A 177 40.73 29.56 2.65
N SER A 178 41.32 28.37 2.62
CA SER A 178 42.70 28.19 2.12
C SER A 178 42.83 28.55 0.64
N LEU A 179 41.84 28.19 -0.19
CA LEU A 179 41.83 28.53 -1.62
C LEU A 179 41.62 30.02 -1.85
N GLY A 180 40.73 30.66 -1.08
CA GLY A 180 40.51 32.11 -1.15
C GLY A 180 41.76 32.92 -0.80
N GLN A 181 42.62 32.42 0.10
CA GLN A 181 43.90 33.06 0.44
C GLN A 181 44.97 32.95 -0.65
N GLN A 182 44.88 31.97 -1.56
CA GLN A 182 45.84 31.80 -2.65
C GLN A 182 45.50 32.64 -3.89
N LEU A 183 44.27 33.13 -3.99
CA LEU A 183 43.77 33.93 -5.11
C LEU A 183 43.74 35.44 -4.83
N LEU A 184 44.01 35.85 -3.59
CA LEU A 184 44.19 37.24 -3.14
C LEU A 184 45.68 37.56 -3.02
#